data_AF-A0A7S2J007-F1
#
_entry.id   AF-A0A7S2J007-F1
#
_cell.length_a   1.000
_cell.length_b   1.000
_cell.length_c   1.000
_cell.angle_alpha   90.00
_cell.angle_beta   90.00
_cell.angle_gamma   90.00
#
_symmetry.space_group_name_H-M   'P 1'
#
loop_
_entity.id
_entity.type
_entity.pdbx_description
1 polymer ?
#
loop_
_entity_poly.entity_id
_entity_poly.type
_entity_poly.pdbx_seq_one_letter_code
_entity_poly.pdbx_strand_id
1 'polypeptide(L)'
;SPPRASTGRHPCPGPWGGARPRMSSVLSALWGCDGFVCCIGCLSLMPGVVEKVVNKVAFMPPKPPGYHVTEESEVFLIESDYGLTQMPDLSSEGIGVQTVRLWTNRGNTILGFHFKIAGSRRTLLFSHGNSTDIGIMFHHLKELCATLCVDIF
;
A
#
# COMPACT_ATOMS: atom_id res chain seq x y z
N SER A 1 -72.02 -42.82 9.51
CA SER A 1 -72.58 -42.11 10.68
C SER A 1 -71.45 -41.51 11.51
N PRO A 2 -71.69 -40.35 12.12
CA PRO A 2 -70.81 -39.16 12.13
C PRO A 2 -70.10 -39.01 13.50
N PRO A 3 -69.67 -37.83 14.02
CA PRO A 3 -69.01 -36.63 13.45
C PRO A 3 -67.79 -36.12 14.30
N ARG A 4 -67.20 -34.98 13.86
CA ARG A 4 -66.79 -33.76 14.61
C ARG A 4 -65.94 -33.85 15.89
N ALA A 5 -65.18 -32.85 16.33
CA ALA A 5 -64.58 -31.59 15.83
C ALA A 5 -64.31 -30.75 17.10
N SER A 6 -63.20 -30.01 17.12
CA SER A 6 -62.96 -28.75 17.87
C SER A 6 -63.14 -28.76 19.39
N THR A 7 -62.23 -28.23 20.21
CA THR A 7 -61.90 -26.80 20.37
C THR A 7 -60.65 -26.71 21.27
N GLY A 8 -59.71 -25.76 21.18
CA GLY A 8 -59.71 -24.51 20.45
C GLY A 8 -58.40 -23.73 20.60
N ARG A 9 -58.21 -22.82 19.65
CA ARG A 9 -57.48 -21.54 19.63
C ARG A 9 -56.23 -21.36 20.51
N HIS A 10 -55.12 -21.02 19.84
CA HIS A 10 -54.48 -19.71 20.06
C HIS A 10 -53.99 -19.12 18.71
N PRO A 11 -54.06 -17.79 18.51
CA PRO A 11 -53.81 -17.15 17.22
C PRO A 11 -52.33 -16.79 17.02
N CYS A 12 -51.89 -16.79 15.77
CA CYS A 12 -50.64 -16.17 15.32
C CYS A 12 -50.65 -14.66 15.61
N PRO A 13 -49.51 -14.06 15.99
CA PRO A 13 -49.17 -12.71 15.60
C PRO A 13 -48.28 -12.74 14.36
N GLY A 14 -48.60 -11.84 13.41
CA GLY A 14 -47.90 -11.63 12.16
C GLY A 14 -46.55 -10.89 12.30
N PRO A 15 -45.97 -10.50 11.16
CA PRO A 15 -44.63 -9.96 11.09
C PRO A 15 -44.66 -8.47 11.42
N TRP A 16 -43.76 -8.02 12.28
CA TRP A 16 -43.03 -6.74 12.21
C TRP A 16 -42.40 -6.50 13.58
N GLY A 17 -41.08 -6.52 13.62
CA GLY A 17 -40.29 -6.33 14.83
C GLY A 17 -38.83 -6.61 14.50
N GLY A 18 -38.19 -5.69 13.78
CA GLY A 18 -36.75 -5.71 13.57
C GLY A 18 -36.04 -5.63 14.92
N ALA A 19 -35.66 -6.78 15.47
CA ALA A 19 -34.84 -6.86 16.65
C ALA A 19 -33.40 -6.48 16.27
N ARG A 20 -32.96 -5.32 16.75
CA ARG A 20 -31.55 -4.95 16.82
C ARG A 20 -30.76 -6.12 17.44
N PRO A 21 -29.60 -6.52 16.89
CA PRO A 21 -28.83 -7.60 17.49
C PRO A 21 -28.46 -7.21 18.93
N ARG A 22 -28.84 -8.09 19.85
CA ARG A 22 -28.68 -7.94 21.29
C ARG A 22 -27.18 -7.99 21.60
N MET A 23 -26.66 -6.93 22.24
CA MET A 23 -25.25 -6.73 22.63
C MET A 23 -24.57 -7.91 23.35
N SER A 24 -25.33 -8.94 23.77
CA SER A 24 -24.83 -10.06 24.56
C SER A 24 -23.97 -11.06 23.77
N SER A 25 -24.15 -11.21 22.46
CA SER A 25 -23.37 -12.20 21.68
C SER A 25 -21.93 -11.75 21.42
N VAL A 26 -21.69 -10.44 21.38
CA VAL A 26 -20.35 -9.85 21.23
C VAL A 26 -19.56 -9.99 22.53
N LEU A 27 -20.23 -9.84 23.67
CA LEU A 27 -19.63 -9.95 25.00
C LEU A 27 -19.21 -11.37 25.36
N SER A 28 -19.95 -12.40 24.92
CA SER A 28 -19.59 -13.81 25.17
C SER A 28 -18.37 -14.30 24.39
N ALA A 29 -18.00 -13.65 23.28
CA ALA A 29 -16.82 -14.00 22.49
C ALA A 29 -15.50 -13.48 23.09
N LEU A 30 -15.57 -12.56 24.06
CA LEU A 30 -14.41 -11.91 24.67
C LEU A 30 -13.84 -12.65 25.88
N TRP A 31 -14.50 -13.71 26.35
CA TRP A 31 -14.16 -14.37 27.62
C TRP A 31 -13.01 -15.39 27.54
N GLY A 32 -12.41 -15.60 26.36
CA GLY A 32 -11.30 -16.53 26.15
C GLY A 32 -10.14 -15.97 25.33
N CYS A 33 -10.11 -14.66 25.10
CA CYS A 33 -9.07 -14.04 24.29
C CYS A 33 -7.96 -13.47 25.18
N ASP A 34 -6.71 -13.74 24.80
CA ASP A 34 -5.52 -13.05 25.31
C ASP A 34 -5.79 -11.53 25.33
N GLY A 35 -5.52 -10.87 26.45
CA GLY A 35 -5.83 -9.44 26.63
C GLY A 35 -5.24 -8.57 25.51
N PHE A 36 -4.11 -8.98 24.95
CA PHE A 36 -3.52 -8.35 23.78
C PHE A 36 -4.40 -8.42 22.52
N VAL A 37 -4.95 -9.60 22.22
CA VAL A 37 -5.84 -9.83 21.07
C VAL A 37 -7.15 -9.05 21.23
N CYS A 38 -7.70 -9.04 22.45
CA CYS A 38 -8.89 -8.25 22.78
C CYS A 38 -8.63 -6.74 22.55
N CYS A 39 -7.49 -6.22 23.02
CA CYS A 39 -7.12 -4.82 22.83
C CYS A 39 -6.94 -4.44 21.36
N ILE A 40 -6.27 -5.25 20.54
CA ILE A 40 -6.14 -5.01 19.10
C ILE A 40 -7.51 -5.10 18.39
N GLY A 41 -8.34 -6.06 18.79
CA GLY A 41 -9.72 -6.18 18.31
C GLY A 41 -10.55 -4.92 18.59
N CYS A 42 -10.48 -4.39 19.81
CA CYS A 42 -11.17 -3.16 20.21
C CYS A 42 -10.68 -1.93 19.45
N LEU A 43 -9.38 -1.82 19.15
CA LEU A 43 -8.85 -0.76 18.30
C LEU A 43 -9.43 -0.81 16.88
N SER A 44 -9.79 -2.00 16.40
CA SER A 44 -10.39 -2.18 15.08
C SER A 44 -11.85 -1.68 15.01
N LEU A 45 -12.52 -1.57 16.17
CA LEU A 45 -13.88 -1.02 16.29
C LEU A 45 -13.92 0.51 16.32
N MET A 46 -12.76 1.17 16.53
CA MET A 46 -12.65 2.63 16.54
C MET A 46 -12.52 3.15 15.09
N PRO A 47 -13.48 3.95 14.59
CA PRO A 47 -13.44 4.45 13.22
C PRO A 47 -12.13 5.18 12.90
N GLY A 48 -11.51 4.82 11.78
CA GLY A 48 -10.26 5.43 11.30
C GLY A 48 -8.97 5.00 12.01
N VAL A 49 -9.02 4.18 13.08
CA VAL A 49 -7.79 3.67 13.72
C VAL A 49 -7.07 2.67 12.82
N VAL A 50 -7.80 1.70 12.26
CA VAL A 50 -7.25 0.75 11.29
C VAL A 50 -6.65 1.48 10.10
N GLU A 51 -7.38 2.45 9.55
CA GLU A 51 -6.95 3.23 8.39
C GLU A 51 -5.67 4.03 8.69
N LYS A 52 -5.56 4.65 9.88
CA LYS A 52 -4.33 5.32 10.33
C LYS A 52 -3.15 4.37 10.47
N VAL A 53 -3.37 3.16 10.99
CA VAL A 53 -2.31 2.15 11.13
C VAL A 53 -1.88 1.66 9.75
N VAL A 54 -2.83 1.26 8.90
CA VAL A 54 -2.59 0.83 7.51
C VAL A 54 -1.84 1.93 6.74
N ASN A 55 -2.25 3.19 6.84
CA ASN A 55 -1.57 4.30 6.19
C ASN A 55 -0.14 4.55 6.71
N LYS A 56 0.16 4.17 7.96
CA LYS A 56 1.54 4.26 8.48
C LYS A 56 2.41 3.08 8.06
N VAL A 57 1.84 1.87 7.97
CA VAL A 57 2.62 0.66 7.68
C VAL A 57 2.72 0.32 6.19
N ALA A 58 1.67 0.62 5.41
CA ALA A 58 1.62 0.30 3.98
C ALA A 58 2.64 1.11 3.16
N PHE A 59 3.11 2.25 3.70
CA PHE A 59 4.02 3.20 3.06
C PHE A 59 5.35 3.29 3.80
N MET A 60 5.85 2.18 4.36
CA MET A 60 7.18 2.14 4.95
C MET A 60 8.18 1.72 3.88
N PRO A 61 8.88 2.66 3.22
CA PRO A 61 10.02 2.29 2.40
C PRO A 61 11.09 1.63 3.28
N PRO A 62 11.99 0.84 2.68
CA PRO A 62 13.13 0.25 3.38
C PRO A 62 13.94 1.31 4.12
N LYS A 63 14.56 0.91 5.24
CA LYS A 63 15.49 1.73 6.01
C LYS A 63 16.87 1.06 6.00
N PRO A 64 17.94 1.74 5.58
CA PRO A 64 17.99 3.12 5.05
C PRO A 64 17.31 3.26 3.68
N PRO A 65 16.95 4.49 3.25
CA PRO A 65 16.51 4.73 1.88
C PRO A 65 17.62 4.38 0.88
N GLY A 66 17.28 4.11 -0.39
CA GLY A 66 18.25 3.79 -1.44
C GLY A 66 18.80 5.00 -2.17
N TYR A 67 18.35 6.21 -1.82
CA TYR A 67 18.84 7.44 -2.40
C TYR A 67 18.85 8.58 -1.38
N HIS A 68 19.67 9.58 -1.66
CA HIS A 68 19.75 10.83 -0.92
C HIS A 68 19.67 12.01 -1.90
N VAL A 69 18.95 13.07 -1.51
CA VAL A 69 18.81 14.28 -2.32
C VAL A 69 19.37 15.45 -1.52
N THR A 70 20.36 16.14 -2.08
CA THR A 70 20.98 17.30 -1.43
C THR A 70 20.10 18.55 -1.55
N GLU A 71 20.44 19.58 -0.77
CA GLU A 71 19.80 20.90 -0.86
C GLU A 71 19.97 21.53 -2.25
N GLU A 72 21.11 21.26 -2.89
CA GLU A 72 21.46 21.67 -4.25
C GLU A 72 20.75 20.85 -5.34
N SER A 73 19.87 19.94 -4.93
CA SER A 73 19.07 19.07 -5.81
C SER A 73 19.84 18.02 -6.57
N GLU A 74 21.02 17.67 -6.09
CA GLU A 74 21.76 16.50 -6.56
C GLU A 74 21.19 15.22 -5.95
N VAL A 75 21.29 14.11 -6.68
CA VAL A 75 20.80 12.81 -6.22
C VAL A 75 21.95 11.84 -6.14
N PHE A 76 22.07 11.20 -4.99
CA PHE A 76 23.03 10.15 -4.67
C PHE A 76 22.27 8.85 -4.46
N LEU A 77 22.84 7.74 -4.92
CA LEU A 77 22.38 6.40 -4.57
C LEU A 77 23.10 5.97 -3.29
N ILE A 78 22.38 5.25 -2.44
CA ILE A 78 22.94 4.65 -1.23
C ILE A 78 23.23 3.19 -1.54
N GLU A 79 24.50 2.82 -1.49
CA GLU A 79 24.95 1.45 -1.74
C GLU A 79 24.79 0.56 -0.49
N SER A 80 24.99 -0.75 -0.66
CA SER A 80 24.81 -1.74 0.42
C SER A 80 25.76 -1.54 1.61
N ASP A 81 26.90 -0.88 1.39
CA ASP A 81 27.88 -0.53 2.41
C ASP A 81 27.60 0.85 3.06
N TYR A 82 26.43 1.44 2.78
CA TYR A 82 26.02 2.78 3.20
C TYR A 82 26.87 3.91 2.57
N GLY A 83 27.64 3.61 1.53
CA GLY A 83 28.31 4.61 0.71
C GLY A 83 27.32 5.46 -0.07
N LEU A 84 27.67 6.73 -0.27
CA LEU A 84 26.95 7.65 -1.15
C LEU A 84 27.68 7.73 -2.49
N THR A 85 27.02 7.27 -3.53
CA THR A 85 27.53 7.34 -4.91
C THR A 85 26.69 8.35 -5.67
N GLN A 86 27.34 9.35 -6.28
CA GLN A 86 26.63 10.28 -7.15
C GLN A 86 25.96 9.51 -8.30
N MET A 87 24.83 10.01 -8.80
CA MET A 87 24.11 9.37 -9.90
C MET A 87 25.06 8.92 -11.02
N PRO A 88 25.13 7.61 -11.32
CA PRO A 88 26.16 7.09 -12.22
C PRO A 88 25.95 7.58 -13.66
N ASP A 89 27.05 7.94 -14.32
CA ASP A 89 27.03 8.22 -15.75
C ASP A 89 27.00 6.90 -16.54
N LEU A 90 25.86 6.63 -17.18
CA LEU A 90 25.63 5.44 -17.99
C LEU A 90 25.81 5.69 -19.50
N SER A 91 26.40 6.83 -19.88
CA SER A 91 26.59 7.21 -21.29
C SER A 91 27.42 6.20 -22.08
N SER A 92 28.40 5.54 -21.44
CA SER A 92 29.20 4.46 -22.05
C SER A 92 28.37 3.24 -22.42
N GLU A 93 27.24 3.03 -21.76
CA GLU A 93 26.27 1.96 -22.01
C GLU A 93 25.15 2.42 -22.97
N GLY A 94 25.22 3.65 -23.49
CA GLY A 94 24.20 4.23 -24.36
C GLY A 94 22.90 4.61 -23.65
N ILE A 95 22.94 4.71 -22.31
CA ILE A 95 21.79 5.03 -21.46
C ILE A 95 22.01 6.39 -20.80
N GLY A 96 21.08 7.32 -21.01
CA GLY A 96 21.02 8.58 -20.28
C GLY A 96 20.07 8.47 -19.10
N VAL A 97 20.45 8.96 -17.93
CA VAL A 97 19.59 9.00 -16.74
C VAL A 97 19.29 10.44 -16.36
N GLN A 98 18.01 10.75 -16.13
CA GLN A 98 17.59 12.06 -15.63
C GLN A 98 16.74 11.88 -14.37
N THR A 99 17.03 12.68 -13.35
CA THR A 99 16.21 12.74 -12.14
C THR A 99 15.09 13.75 -12.34
N VAL A 100 13.86 13.35 -12.01
CA VAL A 100 12.66 14.18 -12.18
C VAL A 100 11.97 14.33 -10.84
N ARG A 101 11.56 15.57 -10.50
CA ARG A 101 10.72 15.86 -9.35
C ARG A 101 9.29 16.12 -9.82
N LEU A 102 8.35 15.38 -9.28
CA LEU A 102 6.93 15.44 -9.60
C LEU A 102 6.18 16.03 -8.41
N TRP A 103 5.48 17.13 -8.63
CA TRP A 103 4.62 17.72 -7.61
C TRP A 103 3.23 17.11 -7.67
N THR A 104 2.74 16.69 -6.52
CA THR A 104 1.37 16.19 -6.37
C THR A 104 0.42 17.31 -5.98
N ASN A 105 -0.86 17.18 -6.33
CA ASN A 105 -1.91 18.12 -5.93
C ASN A 105 -2.07 18.23 -4.40
N ARG A 106 -1.50 17.29 -3.64
CA ARG A 106 -1.50 17.29 -2.16
C ARG A 106 -0.28 17.99 -1.56
N GLY A 107 0.57 18.62 -2.38
CA GLY A 107 1.76 19.32 -1.92
C GLY A 107 2.98 18.43 -1.65
N ASN A 108 2.90 17.12 -1.92
CA ASN A 108 4.07 16.23 -1.83
C ASN A 108 4.90 16.30 -3.11
N THR A 109 6.21 16.14 -2.97
CA THR A 109 7.15 15.97 -4.08
C THR A 109 7.57 14.51 -4.16
N ILE A 110 7.46 13.92 -5.35
CA ILE A 110 7.90 12.55 -5.65
C ILE A 110 9.14 12.64 -6.53
N LEU A 111 10.21 11.93 -6.19
CA LEU A 111 11.37 11.76 -7.07
C LEU A 111 11.13 10.58 -8.01
N GLY A 112 11.59 10.69 -9.26
CA GLY A 112 11.59 9.63 -10.25
C GLY A 112 12.86 9.64 -11.10
N PHE A 113 13.08 8.55 -11.82
CA PHE A 113 14.21 8.40 -12.75
C PHE A 113 13.68 8.19 -14.16
N HIS A 114 14.21 8.94 -15.11
CA HIS A 114 13.96 8.74 -16.53
C HIS A 114 15.21 8.17 -17.19
N PHE A 115 15.16 6.88 -17.52
CA PHE A 115 16.19 6.19 -18.30
C PHE A 115 15.84 6.31 -19.78
N LYS A 116 16.79 6.81 -20.57
CA LYS A 116 16.66 6.97 -22.02
C LYS A 116 17.72 6.14 -22.72
N ILE A 117 17.31 5.25 -23.61
CA ILE A 117 18.25 4.43 -24.38
C ILE A 117 18.24 4.84 -25.86
N ALA A 118 19.43 4.95 -26.45
CA ALA A 118 19.57 5.37 -27.83
C ALA A 118 18.79 4.45 -28.79
N GLY A 119 17.94 5.04 -29.63
CA GLY A 119 17.14 4.30 -30.61
C GLY A 119 15.81 3.74 -30.10
N SER A 120 15.48 3.96 -28.81
CA SER A 120 14.15 3.65 -28.28
C SER A 120 13.04 4.39 -29.03
N ARG A 121 11.90 3.72 -29.21
CA ARG A 121 10.65 4.31 -29.75
C ARG A 121 9.47 4.17 -28.79
N ARG A 122 9.71 3.61 -27.60
CA ARG A 122 8.68 3.27 -26.63
C ARG A 122 9.16 3.65 -25.23
N THR A 123 8.23 4.12 -24.42
CA THR A 123 8.50 4.44 -23.02
C THR A 123 7.60 3.57 -22.16
N LEU A 124 8.20 2.91 -21.18
CA LEU A 124 7.52 2.15 -20.15
C LEU A 124 7.39 3.04 -18.91
N LEU A 125 6.15 3.38 -18.56
CA LEU A 125 5.83 4.02 -17.29
C LEU A 125 5.82 2.95 -16.19
N PHE A 126 6.78 3.01 -15.28
CA PHE A 126 6.94 2.07 -14.19
C PHE A 126 6.54 2.71 -12.85
N SER A 127 5.54 2.13 -12.19
CA SER A 127 5.22 2.45 -10.80
C SER A 127 5.75 1.35 -9.88
N HIS A 128 6.50 1.73 -8.85
CA HIS A 128 6.94 0.79 -7.82
C HIS A 128 5.84 0.48 -6.80
N GLY A 129 6.04 -0.61 -6.03
CA GLY A 129 5.17 -0.98 -4.92
C GLY A 129 5.25 0.00 -3.74
N ASN A 130 4.23 0.02 -2.90
CA ASN A 130 4.05 1.02 -1.85
C ASN A 130 5.13 1.00 -0.74
N SER A 131 5.79 -0.14 -0.55
CA SER A 131 6.85 -0.37 0.45
C SER A 131 8.23 -0.51 -0.19
N THR A 132 8.40 0.08 -1.38
CA THR A 132 9.63 0.01 -2.17
C THR A 132 10.25 1.40 -2.31
N ASP A 133 11.57 1.45 -2.44
CA ASP A 133 12.34 2.67 -2.64
C ASP A 133 12.94 2.71 -4.06
N ILE A 134 12.78 3.84 -4.74
CA ILE A 134 13.23 3.99 -6.14
C ILE A 134 14.75 3.93 -6.29
N GLY A 135 15.52 4.36 -5.29
CA GLY A 135 16.98 4.30 -5.32
C GLY A 135 17.46 2.86 -5.26
N ILE A 136 16.81 2.03 -4.44
CA ILE A 136 17.08 0.58 -4.40
C ILE A 136 16.72 -0.07 -5.75
N MET A 137 15.66 0.39 -6.42
CA MET A 137 15.27 -0.12 -7.74
C MET A 137 16.15 0.34 -8.89
N PHE A 138 17.05 1.30 -8.68
CA PHE A 138 17.81 1.96 -9.74
C PHE A 138 18.48 0.97 -10.71
N HIS A 139 19.27 0.03 -10.17
CA HIS A 139 19.99 -0.93 -11.00
C HIS A 139 19.05 -1.89 -11.75
N HIS A 140 17.92 -2.23 -11.15
CA HIS A 140 16.92 -3.07 -11.80
C HIS A 140 16.23 -2.33 -12.96
N LEU A 141 15.90 -1.05 -12.78
CA LEU A 141 15.32 -0.22 -13.85
C LEU A 141 16.33 0.00 -14.99
N LYS A 142 17.61 0.21 -14.66
CA LYS A 142 18.68 0.24 -15.66
C LYS A 142 18.72 -1.06 -16.48
N GLU A 143 18.75 -2.21 -15.82
CA GLU A 143 18.81 -3.51 -16.48
C GLU A 143 17.56 -3.77 -17.34
N LEU A 144 16.38 -3.39 -16.83
CA LEU A 144 15.12 -3.50 -17.56
C LEU A 144 15.12 -2.62 -18.82
N CYS A 145 15.63 -1.39 -18.73
CA CYS A 145 15.77 -0.45 -19.85
C CYS A 145 16.66 -1.04 -20.95
N ALA A 146 17.83 -1.58 -20.56
CA ALA A 146 18.77 -2.23 -21.47
C ALA A 146 18.18 -3.50 -22.10
N THR A 147 17.57 -4.37 -21.30
CA THR A 147 17.06 -5.68 -21.74
C THR A 147 15.90 -5.54 -22.72
N LEU A 148 14.99 -4.59 -22.47
CA LEU A 148 13.82 -4.37 -23.32
C LEU A 148 14.07 -3.36 -24.44
N CYS A 149 15.17 -2.62 -24.39
CA CYS A 149 15.49 -1.53 -25.32
C CYS A 149 14.34 -0.51 -25.43
N VAL A 150 13.90 -0.03 -24.26
CA VAL A 150 12.84 0.98 -24.11
C VAL A 150 13.27 2.05 -23.11
N ASP A 151 12.72 3.24 -23.23
CA ASP A 151 12.86 4.26 -22.19
C ASP A 151 12.03 3.83 -20.98
N ILE A 152 12.49 4.17 -19.78
CA ILE A 152 11.77 3.88 -18.53
C ILE A 152 11.58 5.16 -17.76
N PHE A 153 10.33 5.44 -17.38
CA PHE A 153 9.97 6.57 -16.54
C PHE A 153 9.22 6.11 -15.29
#